data_AF-A0A3D8M6P9-F1
#
_entry.id   AF-A0A3D8M6P9-F1
#
_cell.length_a   1.000
_cell.length_b   1.000
_cell.length_c   1.000
_cell.angle_alpha   90.00
_cell.angle_beta   90.00
_cell.angle_gamma   90.00
#
_symmetry.space_group_name_H-M   'P 1'
#
loop_
_entity.id
_entity.type
_entity.pdbx_description
1 polymer ?
#
loop_
_entity_poly.entity_id
_entity_poly.type
_entity_poly.pdbx_seq_one_letter_code
_entity_poly.pdbx_strand_id
1 'polypeptide(L)' 'MVGLSQGYDNIVVRHEQDDANKFSVWYFKSEQLLAVDAVNNTKAYVLGTKLIKSGQCIDKDKLAKPEVECKPANLLRQ' A
#
# COMPACT_ATOMS: atom_id res chain seq x y z
N MET A 1 5.19 -3.89 -9.63
CA MET A 1 5.76 -2.75 -8.89
C MET A 1 5.27 -1.44 -9.49
N VAL A 2 4.99 -0.43 -8.65
CA VAL A 2 4.83 0.97 -9.04
C VAL A 2 5.64 1.87 -8.09
N GLY A 3 6.25 2.93 -8.61
CA GLY A 3 7.09 3.85 -7.84
C GLY A 3 8.56 3.40 -7.76
N LEU A 4 9.34 4.09 -6.93
CA LEU A 4 10.75 3.81 -6.69
C LEU A 4 10.95 3.58 -5.19
N SER A 5 11.30 2.37 -4.78
CA SER A 5 11.41 2.01 -3.36
C SER A 5 12.63 2.61 -2.67
N GLN A 6 13.65 3.06 -3.42
CA GLN A 6 14.93 3.46 -2.83
C GLN A 6 14.80 4.59 -1.80
N GLY A 7 15.43 4.40 -0.65
CA GLY A 7 15.41 5.36 0.46
C GLY A 7 14.18 5.25 1.37
N TYR A 8 13.43 4.14 1.30
CA TYR A 8 12.40 3.81 2.29
C TYR A 8 13.03 3.61 3.69
N ASP A 9 12.27 3.94 4.73
CA ASP A 9 12.59 3.66 6.13
C ASP A 9 11.56 2.74 6.81
N ASN A 10 10.43 2.51 6.16
CA ASN A 10 9.33 1.74 6.71
C ASN A 10 8.66 0.91 5.61
N ILE A 11 8.29 -0.33 5.94
CA ILE A 11 7.61 -1.26 5.04
C ILE A 11 6.33 -1.75 5.72
N VAL A 12 5.24 -1.78 4.94
CA VAL A 12 4.01 -2.47 5.33
C VAL A 12 3.75 -3.63 4.36
N VAL A 13 3.65 -4.84 4.89
CA VAL A 13 3.24 -6.02 4.12
C VAL A 13 1.78 -6.32 4.43
N ARG A 14 0.97 -6.48 3.38
CA ARG A 14 -0.45 -6.82 3.47
C ARG A 14 -0.71 -8.09 2.67
N HIS A 15 -1.06 -9.17 3.37
CA HIS A 15 -1.59 -10.40 2.78
C HIS A 15 -3.10 -10.28 2.67
N GLU A 16 -3.69 -10.65 1.52
CA GLU A 16 -5.15 -10.63 1.38
C GLU A 16 -5.76 -11.93 1.92
N GLN A 17 -6.98 -11.85 2.44
CA GLN A 17 -7.68 -13.01 3.00
C GLN A 17 -8.20 -13.99 1.94
N ASP A 18 -8.38 -13.55 0.70
CA ASP A 18 -9.01 -14.33 -0.37
C ASP A 18 -8.05 -15.29 -1.07
N ASP A 19 -6.73 -15.03 -1.02
CA ASP A 19 -5.72 -15.86 -1.68
C ASP A 19 -4.37 -15.73 -0.97
N ALA A 20 -3.81 -16.85 -0.50
CA ALA A 20 -2.53 -16.91 0.19
C ALA A 20 -1.34 -16.42 -0.66
N ASN A 21 -1.45 -16.49 -1.99
CA ASN A 21 -0.43 -16.01 -2.93
C ASN A 21 -0.65 -14.55 -3.35
N LYS A 22 -1.66 -13.87 -2.78
CA LYS A 22 -2.01 -12.50 -3.11
C LYS A 22 -1.63 -11.58 -1.96
N PHE A 23 -0.65 -10.72 -2.21
CA PHE A 23 -0.15 -9.79 -1.21
C PHE A 23 0.40 -8.52 -1.86
N SER A 24 0.68 -7.54 -1.01
CA SER A 24 1.31 -6.30 -1.42
C SER A 24 2.32 -5.82 -0.40
N VAL A 25 3.39 -5.20 -0.86
CA VAL A 25 4.46 -4.60 -0.06
C VAL A 25 4.50 -3.12 -0.36
N TRP A 26 4.39 -2.30 0.67
CA TRP A 26 4.27 -0.85 0.57
C TRP A 26 5.48 -0.20 1.23
N TYR A 27 6.21 0.61 0.47
CA TYR A 27 7.47 1.21 0.89
C TYR A 27 7.25 2.68 1.23
N PHE A 28 7.58 3.08 2.43
CA PHE A 28 7.39 4.43 2.94
C PHE A 28 8.71 5.10 3.33
N LYS A 29 8.74 6.42 3.23
CA LYS A 29 9.74 7.27 3.88
C LYS A 29 9.01 8.28 4.74
N SER A 30 9.16 8.18 6.05
CA SER A 30 8.29 8.85 7.01
C SER A 30 6.80 8.57 6.70
N GLU A 31 6.00 9.57 6.36
CA GLU A 31 4.57 9.42 6.03
C GLU A 31 4.30 9.26 4.52
N GLN A 32 5.33 9.44 3.70
CA GLN A 32 5.20 9.42 2.24
C GLN A 32 5.29 8.00 1.70
N LEU A 33 4.33 7.60 0.86
CA LEU A 33 4.40 6.37 0.08
C LEU A 33 5.33 6.56 -1.13
N LEU A 34 6.37 5.73 -1.23
CA LEU A 34 7.36 5.75 -2.31
C LEU A 34 7.06 4.74 -3.41
N ALA A 35 6.71 3.51 -3.03
CA ALA A 35 6.49 2.42 -3.97
C ALA A 35 5.53 1.36 -3.42
N VAL A 36 4.97 0.56 -4.33
CA VAL A 36 4.15 -0.60 -4.02
C VAL A 36 4.51 -1.76 -4.93
N ASP A 37 4.85 -2.90 -4.33
CA ASP A 37 4.85 -4.19 -5.01
C ASP A 37 3.51 -4.87 -4.79
N ALA A 38 2.86 -5.26 -5.88
CA ALA A 38 1.58 -5.93 -5.85
C ALA A 38 1.74 -7.29 -6.54
N VAL A 39 1.60 -8.36 -5.78
CA VAL A 39 1.76 -9.74 -6.24
C VAL A 39 0.38 -10.36 -6.32
N ASN A 40 -0.03 -10.75 -7.54
CA ASN A 40 -1.38 -11.24 -7.85
C ASN A 40 -2.52 -10.29 -7.42
N ASN A 41 -2.21 -9.00 -7.24
CA ASN A 41 -3.14 -8.01 -6.66
C ASN A 41 -3.26 -6.74 -7.52
N THR A 42 -4.02 -6.81 -8.61
CA THR A 42 -4.25 -5.65 -9.51
C THR A 42 -4.83 -4.45 -8.78
N LYS A 43 -5.66 -4.66 -7.76
CA LYS A 43 -6.26 -3.57 -6.96
C LYS A 43 -5.19 -2.77 -6.22
N ALA A 44 -4.26 -3.46 -5.55
CA ALA A 44 -3.14 -2.80 -4.86
C ALA A 44 -2.24 -2.02 -5.82
N TYR A 45 -1.99 -2.53 -7.03
CA TYR A 45 -1.22 -1.82 -8.05
C TYR A 45 -1.87 -0.49 -8.48
N VAL A 46 -3.17 -0.54 -8.83
CA VAL A 46 -3.91 0.66 -9.26
C VAL A 46 -4.03 1.66 -8.12
N LEU A 47 -4.28 1.17 -6.90
CA LEU A 47 -4.38 2.00 -5.72
C LEU A 47 -3.05 2.67 -5.37
N GLY A 48 -1.95 1.90 -5.34
CA GLY A 48 -0.61 2.41 -5.10
C GLY A 48 -0.24 3.48 -6.12
N THR A 49 -0.56 3.28 -7.41
CA THR A 49 -0.35 4.28 -8.46
C THR A 49 -1.07 5.58 -8.16
N LYS A 50 -2.33 5.51 -7.71
CA LYS A 50 -3.13 6.69 -7.37
C LYS A 50 -2.57 7.41 -6.13
N LEU A 51 -2.24 6.68 -5.08
CA LEU A 51 -1.77 7.23 -3.80
C LEU A 51 -0.38 7.86 -3.92
N ILE A 52 0.54 7.24 -4.67
CA ILE A 52 1.85 7.82 -4.97
C ILE A 52 1.68 9.14 -5.73
N LYS A 53 0.79 9.19 -6.72
CA LYS A 53 0.54 10.42 -7.49
C LYS A 53 -0.15 11.51 -6.68
N SER A 54 -1.03 11.16 -5.75
CA SER A 54 -1.73 12.15 -4.92
C SER A 54 -0.89 12.64 -3.73
N GLY A 55 0.19 11.94 -3.37
CA GLY A 55 1.04 12.29 -2.23
C GLY A 55 0.33 12.23 -0.88
N GLN A 56 -0.81 11.53 -0.80
CA GLN A 56 -1.61 11.48 0.41
C GLN A 56 -0.98 10.56 1.47
N CYS A 57 -1.13 10.95 2.74
CA CYS A 57 -0.66 10.16 3.87
C CYS A 57 -1.60 8.98 4.15
N ILE A 58 -1.02 7.80 4.28
CA ILE A 58 -1.74 6.53 4.51
C ILE A 58 -1.61 6.13 5.97
N ASP A 59 -2.71 5.70 6.56
CA ASP A 59 -2.74 5.04 7.85
C ASP A 59 -2.17 3.61 7.69
N LYS A 60 -0.92 3.43 8.12
CA LYS A 60 -0.16 2.18 7.98
C LYS A 60 -0.79 1.04 8.77
N ASP A 61 -1.42 1.33 9.92
CA ASP A 61 -2.07 0.32 10.76
C ASP A 61 -3.33 -0.22 10.11
N LYS A 62 -4.09 0.64 9.43
CA LYS A 62 -5.24 0.20 8.63
C LYS A 62 -4.80 -0.57 7.38
N LEU A 63 -3.71 -0.13 6.73
CA LEU A 63 -3.18 -0.79 5.54
C LEU A 63 -2.76 -2.23 5.80
N ALA A 64 -2.08 -2.48 6.93
CA ALA A 64 -1.62 -3.82 7.32
C ALA A 64 -2.77 -4.81 7.59
N LYS A 65 -3.98 -4.33 7.91
CA LYS A 65 -5.12 -5.16 8.30
C LYS A 65 -5.92 -5.64 7.09
N PRO A 66 -5.89 -6.94 6.74
CA PRO A 66 -6.63 -7.46 5.59
C PRO A 66 -8.13 -7.19 5.64
N GLU A 67 -8.69 -7.15 6.85
CA GLU A 67 -10.10 -6.86 7.14
C GLU A 67 -10.54 -5.46 6.66
N VAL A 68 -9.59 -4.51 6.58
CA VAL A 68 -9.85 -3.19 6.03
C VAL A 68 -9.83 -3.30 4.52
N GLU A 69 -10.94 -2.95 3.88
CA GLU A 69 -11.02 -2.92 2.42
C GLU A 69 -9.98 -1.93 1.86
N CYS A 70 -9.12 -2.44 0.97
CA CYS A 70 -8.00 -1.73 0.39
C CYS A 70 -8.47 -0.70 -0.68
N LYS A 71 -9.04 0.42 -0.21
CA LYS A 71 -9.49 1.56 -1.03
C LYS A 71 -9.14 2.90 -0.36
N PRO A 72 -9.00 4.01 -1.11
CA PRO A 72 -8.50 5.27 -0.56
C PRO A 72 -9.30 5.76 0.65
N ALA A 73 -10.64 5.73 0.55
CA ALA A 73 -11.52 6.22 1.62
C ALA A 73 -11.30 5.57 3.00
N ASN A 74 -10.77 4.35 3.03
CA ASN A 74 -10.55 3.61 4.27
C ASN A 74 -9.10 3.69 4.78
N LEU A 75 -8.16 4.12 3.93
CA LEU A 75 -6.74 4.05 4.21
C LEU A 75 -6.09 5.42 4.44
N LEU A 76 -6.76 6.51 4.09
CA LEU A 76 -6.22 7.85 4.31
C LEU A 76 -6.28 8.23 5.79
N ARG A 77 -5.22 8.88 6.29
CA ARG A 77 -5.28 9.61 7.57
C ARG A 77 -6.20 10.82 7.39
N GLN A 78 -7.22 10.94 8.27
CA GLN A 78 -8.06 12.13 8.38
C GLN A 78 -7.38 13.19 9.24
#